data_AF-A0A6J4NZ79-F1
#
_entry.id   AF-A0A6J4NZ79-F1
#
_cell.length_a   1.000
_cell.length_b   1.000
_cell.length_c   1.000
_cell.angle_alpha   90.00
_cell.angle_beta   90.00
_cell.angle_gamma   90.00
#
_symmetry.space_group_name_H-M   'P 1'
#
loop_
_entity.id
_entity.type
_entity.pdbx_description
1 polymer ?
#
loop_
_entity_poly.entity_id
_entity_poly.type
_entity_poly.pdbx_seq_one_letter_code
_entity_poly.pdbx_strand_id
1 'polypeptide(L)' 'MNMQAQMIESPSAQARVRRFVFVLLRDFTMLSFACAVEPLRIANRMAGRPVYSWVLAGEGGEN' A
#
# COMPACT_ATOMS: atom_id res chain seq x y z
N MET A 1 -44.03 8.44 3.96
CA MET A 1 -42.85 7.66 4.38
C MET A 1 -41.70 8.00 3.42
N ASN A 2 -41.04 9.15 3.59
CA ASN A 2 -39.95 9.57 2.68
C ASN A 2 -38.62 9.11 3.25
N MET A 3 -38.12 7.98 2.73
CA MET A 3 -36.78 7.49 3.04
C MET A 3 -35.82 8.03 1.98
N GLN A 4 -35.32 9.24 2.21
CA GLN A 4 -34.19 9.78 1.47
C GLN A 4 -32.93 9.20 2.09
N ALA A 5 -32.29 8.25 1.40
CA ALA A 5 -30.99 7.75 1.80
C ALA A 5 -30.01 8.93 1.77
N GLN A 6 -29.69 9.46 2.95
CA GLN A 6 -28.69 10.51 3.09
C GLN A 6 -27.32 9.87 2.90
N MET A 7 -26.84 9.92 1.65
CA MET A 7 -25.46 9.57 1.34
C MET A 7 -24.58 10.53 2.15
N ILE A 8 -23.91 9.99 3.17
CA ILE A 8 -22.87 10.72 3.88
C ILE A 8 -21.76 10.94 2.85
N GLU A 9 -21.68 12.16 2.32
CA GLU A 9 -20.52 12.62 1.57
C GLU A 9 -19.33 12.54 2.52
N SER A 10 -18.57 11.45 2.41
CA SER A 10 -17.31 11.31 3.13
C SER A 10 -16.42 12.45 2.64
N PRO A 11 -15.81 13.24 3.55
CA PRO A 11 -14.95 14.35 3.18
C PRO A 11 -13.96 13.82 2.17
N SER A 12 -13.91 14.47 0.99
CA SER A 12 -13.17 14.03 -0.19
C SER A 12 -11.89 13.33 0.25
N ALA A 13 -11.90 11.99 0.17
CA ALA A 13 -10.82 11.17 0.67
C ALA A 13 -9.62 11.44 -0.24
N GLN A 14 -8.88 12.50 0.09
CA GLN A 14 -7.72 12.91 -0.65
C GLN A 14 -6.84 11.67 -0.71
N ALA A 15 -6.63 11.19 -1.94
CA ALA A 15 -6.25 9.81 -2.15
C ALA A 15 -4.82 9.59 -1.67
N ARG A 16 -4.67 9.36 -0.36
CA ARG A 16 -3.41 9.30 0.36
C ARG A 16 -2.71 8.02 -0.04
N VAL A 17 -1.48 8.16 -0.51
CA VAL A 17 -0.59 7.02 -0.78
C VAL A 17 -0.35 6.30 0.56
N ARG A 18 -0.72 5.02 0.62
CA ARG A 18 -0.43 4.18 1.79
C ARG A 18 1.03 3.73 1.72
N ARG A 19 1.78 3.91 2.81
CA ARG A 19 3.21 3.58 2.88
C ARG A 19 3.42 2.32 3.73
N PHE A 20 4.20 1.39 3.20
CA PHE A 20 4.65 0.16 3.86
C PHE A 20 6.16 0.20 4.09
N VAL A 21 6.63 -0.53 5.10
CA VAL A 21 8.05 -0.78 5.34
C VAL A 21 8.24 -2.28 5.40
N PHE A 22 9.10 -2.83 4.54
CA PHE A 22 9.48 -4.23 4.58
C PHE A 22 10.80 -4.36 5.32
N VAL A 23 10.76 -4.93 6.52
CA VAL A 23 11.96 -5.23 7.29
C VAL A 23 12.49 -6.59 6.85
N LEU A 24 13.64 -6.61 6.20
CA LEU A 24 14.31 -7.81 5.74
C LEU A 24 15.19 -8.33 6.89
N LEU A 25 14.81 -9.49 7.42
CA LEU A 25 15.57 -10.20 8.45
C LEU A 25 16.63 -11.08 7.80
N ARG A 26 17.60 -11.55 8.60
CA ARG A 26 18.57 -12.54 8.16
C ARG A 26 17.86 -13.79 7.62
N ASP A 27 18.34 -14.30 6.49
CA ASP A 27 17.82 -15.49 5.81
C ASP A 27 16.31 -15.41 5.43
N PHE A 28 15.79 -14.19 5.20
CA PHE A 28 14.43 -14.04 4.68
C PHE A 28 14.27 -14.71 3.31
N THR A 29 13.05 -15.16 3.00
CA THR A 29 12.77 -15.79 1.71
C THR A 29 12.48 -14.72 0.65
N MET A 30 13.23 -14.77 -0.46
CA MET A 30 12.98 -13.89 -1.62
C MET A 30 11.55 -14.06 -2.16
N LEU A 31 11.03 -15.29 -2.14
CA LEU A 31 9.68 -15.60 -2.61
C LEU A 31 8.60 -14.87 -1.79
N SER A 32 8.64 -14.93 -0.46
CA SER A 32 7.63 -14.26 0.37
C SER A 32 7.70 -12.74 0.22
N PHE A 33 8.92 -12.17 0.10
CA PHE A 33 9.08 -10.75 -0.20
C PHE A 33 8.44 -10.37 -1.55
N ALA A 34 8.71 -11.15 -2.62
CA ALA A 34 8.12 -10.91 -3.93
C ALA A 34 6.59 -11.00 -3.89
N CYS A 35 6.03 -12.01 -3.20
CA CYS A 35 4.59 -12.17 -3.03
C CYS A 35 3.93 -11.00 -2.28
N ALA A 36 4.65 -10.31 -1.40
CA ALA A 36 4.12 -9.16 -0.67
C ALA A 36 4.20 -7.85 -1.49
N VAL A 37 5.25 -7.67 -2.30
CA VAL A 37 5.46 -6.45 -3.09
C VAL A 37 4.66 -6.45 -4.39
N GLU A 38 4.53 -7.60 -5.06
CA GLU A 38 3.91 -7.67 -6.39
C GLU A 38 2.44 -7.20 -6.40
N PRO A 39 1.58 -7.54 -5.41
CA PRO A 39 0.22 -7.01 -5.35
C PRO A 39 0.17 -5.49 -5.25
N LEU A 40 1.09 -4.86 -4.49
CA LEU A 40 1.17 -3.40 -4.38
C LEU A 40 1.52 -2.76 -5.72
N ARG A 41 2.42 -3.39 -6.48
CA ARG A 41 2.85 -2.95 -7.80
C ARG A 41 1.72 -3.08 -8.82
N ILE A 42 1.03 -4.22 -8.84
CA ILE A 42 -0.15 -4.45 -9.69
C ILE A 42 -1.25 -3.45 -9.35
N ALA A 43 -1.53 -3.21 -8.07
CA ALA A 43 -2.54 -2.24 -7.66
C ALA A 43 -2.19 -0.82 -8.11
N ASN A 44 -0.94 -0.39 -8.00
CA ASN A 44 -0.47 0.89 -8.53
C ASN A 44 -0.64 0.98 -10.05
N ARG A 45 -0.31 -0.10 -10.78
CA ARG A 45 -0.49 -0.18 -12.24
C ARG A 45 -1.96 -0.08 -12.63
N MET A 46 -2.85 -0.82 -11.95
CA MET A 46 -4.28 -0.79 -12.20
C MET A 46 -4.91 0.57 -11.84
N ALA A 47 -4.39 1.25 -10.82
CA ALA A 47 -4.85 2.58 -10.43
C ALA A 47 -4.36 3.70 -11.36
N GLY A 48 -3.39 3.45 -12.24
CA GLY A 48 -2.77 4.47 -13.10
C GLY A 48 -2.01 5.57 -12.33
N ARG A 49 -1.85 5.40 -11.02
CA ARG A 49 -1.19 6.35 -10.11
C ARG A 49 -0.69 5.61 -8.86
N PRO A 50 0.29 6.17 -8.12
CA PRO A 50 0.69 5.59 -6.85
C PRO A 50 -0.47 5.67 -5.85
N VAL A 51 -0.94 4.52 -5.40
CA VAL A 51 -1.86 4.34 -4.26
C VAL A 51 -1.16 3.64 -3.08
N TYR A 52 -0.05 2.96 -3.37
CA TYR A 52 0.85 2.33 -2.43
C TYR A 52 2.30 2.78 -2.67
N SER A 53 3.08 2.92 -1.60
CA SER A 53 4.53 3.09 -1.62
C SER A 53 5.16 2.17 -0.60
N TRP A 54 6.42 1.79 -0.81
CA TRP A 54 7.15 0.98 0.15
C TRP A 54 8.64 1.31 0.15
N VAL A 55 9.28 1.01 1.28
CA VAL A 55 10.74 1.06 1.45
C VAL A 55 11.20 -0.25 2.10
N LEU A 56 12.48 -0.56 1.91
CA LEU A 56 13.12 -1.71 2.56
C LEU A 56 13.95 -1.21 3.73
N ALA A 57 13.92 -1.94 4.84
CA ALA A 57 14.76 -1.72 6.00
C ALA A 57 15.47 -3.03 6.35
N GLY A 58 16.70 -2.96 6.85
CA GLY A 58 17.48 -4.14 7.24
C GLY A 58 18.54 -3.79 8.27
N GLU A 59 19.16 -4.81 8.86
CA GLU A 59 20.14 -4.66 9.96
C GLU A 59 21.39 -3.84 9.57
N GLY A 60 21.72 -3.71 8.27
CA GLY A 60 22.87 -2.97 7.75
C GLY A 60 22.56 -1.57 7.22
N GLY A 61 21.51 -0.93 7.70
CA GLY A 61 20.90 0.29 7.15
C GLY A 61 21.87 1.35 6.62
N GLU A 62 21.90 1.49 5.30
CA GLU A 62 22.33 2.71 4.62
C GLU A 62 21.07 3.24 3.90
N ASN A 63 20.45 4.27 4.47
CA ASN A 63 19.38 5.03 3.82
C ASN A 63 19.99 6.11 2.94
#